data_AF-A0AAW1U403-F1
#
_entry.id   AF-A0AAW1U403-F1
#
_cell.length_a   1.000
_cell.length_b   1.000
_cell.length_c   1.000
_cell.angle_alpha   90.00
_cell.angle_beta   90.00
_cell.angle_gamma   90.00
#
_symmetry.space_group_name_H-M   'P 1'
#
loop_
_entity.id
_entity.type
_entity.pdbx_description
1 polymer ?
#
loop_
_entity_poly.entity_id
_entity_poly.type
_entity_poly.pdbx_seq_one_letter_code
_entity_poly.pdbx_strand_id
1 'polypeptide(L)'
;MNKRLKTDEDQHYVIKNSETVENNHKELSQRECSCSALKIEALTSPIQHGEGPHWDQKKNVLYFVDTFQATAYRLKLDPAGNKLEHQKLEGRDSIGIIVPIKNTIDEFVIAADRYLYRLTWRDYENEIVGLTQIKMVDEEKHKNQFNDGKADAKGRLWIGTLTREEDLSVSNNGGALYRFDGGKLVSKQIDNTSISNGIAWSSDNTRFYFVDTETRDVIEYEYDSQSGELGKAKFYSI
;
A
#
# COMPACT_ATOMS: atom_id res chain seq x y z
N MET A 1 36.16 18.57 37.00
CA MET A 1 35.26 18.30 38.13
C MET A 1 33.87 18.06 37.54
N ASN A 2 33.62 16.81 37.13
CA ASN A 2 32.41 16.39 36.41
C ASN A 2 31.37 15.85 37.39
N LYS A 3 30.17 16.41 37.40
CA LYS A 3 28.94 15.68 37.76
C LYS A 3 27.78 16.21 36.91
N ARG A 4 27.43 15.44 35.86
CA ARG A 4 26.16 15.52 35.15
C ARG A 4 25.24 14.45 35.76
N LEU A 5 23.99 14.83 35.93
CA LEU A 5 22.91 14.10 36.60
C LEU A 5 22.62 12.76 35.90
N LYS A 6 22.43 11.70 36.69
CA LYS A 6 21.84 10.43 36.26
C LYS A 6 20.32 10.55 36.33
N THR A 7 19.65 10.01 35.31
CA THR A 7 18.21 9.77 35.22
C THR A 7 17.89 8.40 35.80
N ASP A 8 16.91 8.31 36.69
CA ASP A 8 16.36 7.04 37.16
C ASP A 8 15.10 6.68 36.35
N GLU A 9 15.10 5.43 35.89
CA GLU A 9 14.06 4.71 35.19
C GLU A 9 12.95 4.21 36.14
N ASP A 10 11.85 3.77 35.53
CA ASP A 10 10.86 2.79 36.03
C ASP A 10 9.89 3.20 37.16
N GLN A 11 8.75 3.75 36.75
CA GLN A 11 7.51 3.68 37.54
C GLN A 11 6.62 2.54 37.04
N HIS A 12 6.80 1.35 37.63
CA HIS A 12 5.77 0.32 37.66
C HIS A 12 4.67 0.70 38.65
N TYR A 13 3.45 0.91 38.16
CA TYR A 13 2.26 1.05 39.01
C TYR A 13 1.88 -0.31 39.59
N VAL A 14 2.20 -0.53 40.88
CA VAL A 14 1.69 -1.64 41.67
C VAL A 14 0.36 -1.20 42.30
N ILE A 15 -0.76 -1.75 41.81
CA ILE A 15 -2.08 -1.57 42.43
C ILE A 15 -2.15 -2.50 43.64
N LYS A 16 -2.28 -1.92 44.84
CA LYS A 16 -2.59 -2.64 46.08
C LYS A 16 -4.07 -3.01 46.09
N ASN A 17 -4.37 -4.30 46.17
CA ASN A 17 -5.71 -4.79 46.49
C ASN A 17 -6.00 -4.60 47.99
N SER A 18 -7.11 -3.95 48.31
CA SER A 18 -7.77 -4.03 49.61
C SER A 18 -9.18 -4.59 49.40
N GLU A 19 -9.40 -5.80 49.92
CA GLU A 19 -10.70 -6.38 50.30
C GLU A 19 -11.50 -5.35 51.14
N THR A 20 -12.82 -5.24 51.20
CA THR A 20 -13.97 -6.14 50.98
C THR A 20 -15.20 -5.25 51.15
N VAL A 21 -16.25 -5.37 50.33
CA VAL A 21 -17.66 -5.29 50.77
C VAL A 21 -18.53 -6.04 49.77
N GLU A 22 -19.14 -7.13 50.25
CA GLU A 22 -20.21 -7.89 49.61
C GLU A 22 -21.49 -7.04 49.46
N ASN A 23 -22.20 -7.14 48.33
CA ASN A 23 -23.54 -7.76 48.32
C ASN A 23 -24.29 -7.64 46.99
N ASN A 24 -25.08 -8.69 46.76
CA ASN A 24 -26.28 -8.80 45.92
C ASN A 24 -26.12 -9.14 44.44
N HIS A 25 -26.07 -10.46 44.23
CA HIS A 25 -26.44 -11.18 43.03
C HIS A 25 -27.71 -10.64 42.35
N LYS A 26 -27.53 -10.11 41.14
CA LYS A 26 -28.48 -10.26 40.04
C LYS A 26 -27.71 -10.81 38.86
N GLU A 27 -28.05 -12.01 38.45
CA GLU A 27 -27.53 -12.66 37.24
C GLU A 27 -27.83 -11.79 36.02
N LEU A 28 -26.82 -11.05 35.59
CA LEU A 28 -26.67 -10.66 34.19
C LEU A 28 -25.72 -11.66 33.60
N SER A 29 -26.22 -12.53 32.71
CA SER A 29 -25.39 -13.46 31.96
C SER A 29 -24.29 -12.66 31.26
N GLN A 30 -23.07 -12.72 31.79
CA GLN A 30 -21.90 -12.24 31.10
C GLN A 30 -21.78 -13.13 29.87
N ARG A 31 -22.19 -12.60 28.71
CA ARG A 31 -21.63 -13.10 27.45
C ARG A 31 -20.16 -12.76 27.53
N GLU A 32 -19.36 -13.69 28.00
CA GLU A 32 -17.91 -13.65 27.85
C GLU A 32 -17.66 -13.48 26.36
N CYS A 33 -17.27 -12.26 25.98
CA CYS A 33 -16.67 -12.03 24.69
C CYS A 33 -15.35 -12.77 24.75
N SER A 34 -15.30 -14.00 24.22
CA SER A 34 -14.05 -14.74 24.13
C SER A 34 -13.14 -13.91 23.22
N CYS A 35 -12.21 -13.18 23.81
CA CYS A 35 -11.07 -12.64 23.09
C CYS A 35 -10.26 -13.85 22.60
N SER A 36 -10.64 -14.41 21.46
CA SER A 36 -9.75 -15.31 20.74
C SER A 36 -8.45 -14.54 20.52
N ALA A 37 -7.34 -15.08 21.01
CA ALA A 37 -6.04 -14.46 20.85
C ALA A 37 -5.80 -14.16 19.37
N LEU A 38 -5.34 -12.95 19.05
CA LEU A 38 -4.97 -12.58 17.69
C LEU A 38 -3.82 -13.50 17.24
N LYS A 39 -3.97 -14.13 16.07
CA LYS A 39 -2.92 -14.93 15.45
C LYS A 39 -2.27 -14.12 14.32
N ILE A 40 -0.97 -13.87 14.43
CA ILE A 40 -0.15 -13.28 13.36
C ILE A 40 0.68 -14.41 12.76
N GLU A 41 0.60 -14.60 11.46
CA GLU A 41 1.27 -15.69 10.74
C GLU A 41 2.06 -15.15 9.55
N ALA A 42 3.33 -15.55 9.44
CA ALA A 42 4.12 -15.27 8.26
C ALA A 42 3.70 -16.21 7.13
N LEU A 43 3.27 -15.65 6.00
CA LEU A 43 2.77 -16.42 4.86
C LEU A 43 3.86 -16.81 3.86
N THR A 44 5.00 -16.15 3.89
CA THR A 44 6.14 -16.37 2.98
C THR A 44 7.46 -16.24 3.75
N SER A 45 8.55 -16.69 3.12
CA SER A 45 9.89 -16.24 3.50
C SER A 45 10.02 -14.72 3.33
N PRO A 46 10.98 -14.06 4.01
CA PRO A 46 11.24 -12.63 3.82
C PRO A 46 11.54 -12.28 2.37
N ILE A 47 11.01 -11.13 1.95
CA ILE A 47 11.20 -10.50 0.64
C ILE A 47 11.84 -9.13 0.90
N GLN A 48 12.68 -8.61 -0.01
CA GLN A 48 13.54 -7.46 0.30
C GLN A 48 12.73 -6.21 0.61
N HIS A 49 11.76 -5.89 -0.25
CA HIS A 49 10.87 -4.75 -0.06
C HIS A 49 9.47 -5.06 -0.58
N GLY A 50 8.73 -5.90 0.15
CA GLY A 50 7.37 -6.31 -0.19
C GLY A 50 6.38 -5.14 -0.11
N GLU A 51 5.70 -4.83 -1.21
CA GLU A 51 4.83 -3.65 -1.35
C GLU A 51 3.60 -3.93 -2.22
N GLY A 52 2.65 -2.98 -2.22
CA GLY A 52 1.50 -2.95 -3.12
C GLY A 52 0.59 -4.19 -3.08
N PRO A 53 0.16 -4.69 -1.90
CA PRO A 53 -0.70 -5.86 -1.81
C PRO A 53 -2.09 -5.62 -2.45
N HIS A 54 -2.47 -6.50 -3.35
CA HIS A 54 -3.78 -6.53 -4.03
C HIS A 54 -4.42 -7.90 -3.89
N TRP A 55 -5.60 -7.96 -3.26
CA TRP A 55 -6.36 -9.19 -3.08
C TRP A 55 -7.38 -9.42 -4.21
N ASP A 56 -7.23 -10.51 -4.96
CA ASP A 56 -8.26 -11.02 -5.87
C ASP A 56 -9.10 -12.09 -5.18
N GLN A 57 -10.27 -11.68 -4.69
CA GLN A 57 -11.20 -12.55 -3.97
C GLN A 57 -11.73 -13.71 -4.83
N LYS A 58 -11.86 -13.52 -6.16
CA LYS A 58 -12.43 -14.58 -7.02
C LYS A 58 -11.46 -15.74 -7.20
N LYS A 59 -10.16 -15.44 -7.16
CA LYS A 59 -9.09 -16.43 -7.33
C LYS A 59 -8.49 -16.92 -6.01
N ASN A 60 -8.79 -16.27 -4.88
CA ASN A 60 -8.08 -16.45 -3.61
C ASN A 60 -6.57 -16.23 -3.75
N VAL A 61 -6.21 -15.10 -4.39
CA VAL A 61 -4.83 -14.76 -4.70
C VAL A 61 -4.48 -13.39 -4.16
N LEU A 62 -3.37 -13.31 -3.44
CA LEU A 62 -2.72 -12.06 -3.09
C LEU A 62 -1.62 -11.78 -4.13
N TYR A 63 -1.79 -10.71 -4.89
CA TYR A 63 -0.73 -10.14 -5.73
C TYR A 63 0.00 -9.06 -4.94
N PHE A 64 1.31 -8.96 -5.12
CA PHE A 64 2.13 -7.92 -4.50
C PHE A 64 3.49 -7.87 -5.23
N VAL A 65 4.38 -6.96 -4.85
CA VAL A 65 5.66 -6.76 -5.54
C VAL A 65 6.83 -6.71 -4.56
N ASP A 66 8.04 -6.93 -5.06
CA ASP A 66 9.28 -6.46 -4.43
C ASP A 66 9.81 -5.28 -5.25
N THR A 67 9.77 -4.11 -4.63
CA THR A 67 10.11 -2.85 -5.30
C THR A 67 11.58 -2.79 -5.69
N PHE A 68 12.49 -3.34 -4.90
CA PHE A 68 13.94 -3.24 -5.18
C PHE A 68 14.46 -4.36 -6.08
N GLN A 69 13.74 -5.48 -6.15
CA GLN A 69 14.09 -6.61 -7.03
C GLN A 69 13.34 -6.61 -8.36
N ALA A 70 12.50 -5.60 -8.61
CA ALA A 70 11.60 -5.54 -9.76
C ALA A 70 10.87 -6.87 -10.01
N THR A 71 10.31 -7.44 -8.95
CA THR A 71 9.68 -8.78 -8.98
C THR A 71 8.21 -8.69 -8.59
N ALA A 72 7.32 -9.25 -9.41
CA ALA A 72 5.91 -9.42 -9.08
C ALA A 72 5.69 -10.79 -8.44
N TYR A 73 4.82 -10.85 -7.44
CA TYR A 73 4.46 -12.06 -6.71
C TYR A 73 2.96 -12.36 -6.83
N ARG A 74 2.65 -13.65 -6.72
CA ARG A 74 1.32 -14.23 -6.70
C ARG A 74 1.31 -15.30 -5.62
N LEU A 75 0.66 -15.00 -4.50
CA LEU A 75 0.45 -15.93 -3.40
C LEU A 75 -0.96 -16.50 -3.50
N LYS A 76 -1.06 -17.76 -3.91
CA LYS A 76 -2.32 -18.52 -3.92
C LYS A 76 -2.55 -19.09 -2.52
N LEU A 77 -3.64 -18.69 -1.88
CA LEU A 77 -4.00 -19.20 -0.56
C LEU A 77 -4.88 -20.43 -0.72
N ASP A 78 -4.46 -21.54 -0.11
CA ASP A 78 -5.20 -22.80 -0.14
C ASP A 78 -5.10 -23.50 1.23
N PRO A 79 -6.19 -24.09 1.76
CA PRO A 79 -6.15 -24.84 3.01
C PRO A 79 -5.13 -25.99 3.05
N ALA A 80 -4.79 -26.58 1.91
CA ALA A 80 -3.79 -27.63 1.78
C ALA A 80 -2.35 -27.09 1.75
N GLY A 81 -2.17 -25.79 1.57
CA GLY A 81 -0.87 -25.12 1.58
C GLY A 81 -0.80 -23.98 0.57
N ASN A 82 -0.27 -22.84 1.02
CA ASN A 82 -0.08 -21.69 0.15
C ASN A 82 0.97 -21.98 -0.93
N LYS A 83 0.75 -21.44 -2.14
CA LYS A 83 1.72 -21.48 -3.24
C LYS A 83 2.16 -20.07 -3.59
N LEU A 84 3.45 -19.79 -3.43
CA LEU A 84 4.07 -18.53 -3.86
C LEU A 84 4.72 -18.72 -5.25
N GLU A 85 4.29 -17.90 -6.20
CA GLU A 85 4.88 -17.79 -7.54
C GLU A 85 5.38 -16.36 -7.73
N HIS A 86 6.41 -16.17 -8.53
CA HIS A 86 6.98 -14.86 -8.79
C HIS A 86 7.59 -14.75 -10.18
N GLN A 87 7.66 -13.53 -10.69
CA GLN A 87 8.26 -13.19 -11.98
C GLN A 87 9.04 -11.89 -11.86
N LYS A 88 10.29 -11.91 -12.31
CA LYS A 88 11.09 -10.70 -12.45
C LYS A 88 10.72 -9.99 -13.76
N LEU A 89 10.54 -8.68 -13.70
CA LEU A 89 10.43 -7.88 -14.91
C LEU A 89 11.83 -7.53 -15.40
N GLU A 90 12.33 -8.34 -16.34
CA GLU A 90 13.67 -8.17 -16.89
C GLU A 90 13.88 -6.77 -17.49
N GLY A 91 15.03 -6.17 -17.19
CA GLY A 91 15.40 -4.82 -17.65
C GLY A 91 14.68 -3.67 -16.91
N ARG A 92 14.09 -3.93 -15.74
CA ARG A 92 13.52 -2.93 -14.84
C ARG A 92 14.29 -2.88 -13.53
N ASP A 93 14.36 -1.68 -12.95
CA ASP A 93 15.04 -1.45 -11.68
C ASP A 93 14.05 -1.46 -10.51
N SER A 94 12.79 -1.14 -10.78
CA SER A 94 11.76 -1.05 -9.74
C SER A 94 10.37 -1.48 -10.20
N ILE A 95 9.53 -1.93 -9.26
CA ILE A 95 8.09 -2.10 -9.45
C ILE A 95 7.34 -1.49 -8.26
N GLY A 96 6.34 -0.65 -8.53
CA GLY A 96 5.49 -0.05 -7.50
C GLY A 96 4.26 -0.90 -7.16
N ILE A 97 3.52 -1.34 -8.18
CA ILE A 97 2.25 -2.06 -8.01
C ILE A 97 2.02 -3.11 -9.08
N ILE A 98 1.14 -4.07 -8.79
CA ILE A 98 0.50 -4.96 -9.76
C ILE A 98 -1.01 -5.05 -9.47
N VAL A 99 -1.85 -4.78 -10.47
CA VAL A 99 -3.31 -4.76 -10.32
C VAL A 99 -3.98 -5.51 -11.48
N PRO A 100 -4.86 -6.49 -11.24
CA PRO A 100 -5.60 -7.19 -12.29
C PRO A 100 -6.43 -6.23 -13.16
N ILE A 101 -6.47 -6.47 -14.46
CA ILE A 101 -7.35 -5.73 -15.38
C ILE A 101 -8.75 -6.33 -15.34
N LYS A 102 -9.77 -5.48 -15.23
CA LYS A 102 -11.17 -5.92 -15.19
C LYS A 102 -11.56 -6.64 -16.48
N ASN A 103 -12.29 -7.75 -16.35
CA ASN A 103 -12.83 -8.56 -17.45
C ASN A 103 -11.76 -9.16 -18.39
N THR A 104 -10.54 -9.35 -17.90
CA THR A 104 -9.49 -10.09 -18.59
C THR A 104 -9.03 -11.27 -17.74
N ILE A 105 -8.29 -12.19 -18.35
CA ILE A 105 -7.65 -13.33 -17.68
C ILE A 105 -6.16 -13.11 -17.78
N ASP A 106 -5.46 -13.26 -16.67
CA ASP A 106 -3.99 -13.21 -16.60
C ASP A 106 -3.37 -11.91 -17.11
N GLU A 107 -4.14 -10.82 -17.14
CA GLU A 107 -3.63 -9.51 -17.48
C GLU A 107 -3.69 -8.54 -16.31
N PHE A 108 -2.65 -7.73 -16.22
CA PHE A 108 -2.41 -6.83 -15.12
C PHE A 108 -1.95 -5.48 -15.65
N VAL A 109 -2.30 -4.43 -14.91
CA VAL A 109 -1.51 -3.19 -14.93
C VAL A 109 -0.35 -3.37 -13.98
N ILE A 110 0.86 -3.09 -14.44
CA ILE A 110 2.06 -3.07 -13.61
C ILE A 110 2.80 -1.76 -13.83
N ALA A 111 3.26 -1.15 -12.74
CA ALA A 111 4.02 0.09 -12.78
C ALA A 111 5.47 -0.22 -12.45
N ALA A 112 6.37 -0.02 -13.41
CA ALA A 112 7.78 -0.31 -13.26
C ALA A 112 8.60 0.91 -13.72
N ASP A 113 9.56 1.30 -12.91
CA ASP A 113 10.28 2.57 -13.05
C ASP A 113 9.25 3.72 -13.23
N ARG A 114 9.36 4.54 -14.27
CA ARG A 114 8.39 5.61 -14.62
C ARG A 114 7.37 5.22 -15.68
N TYR A 115 7.17 3.93 -15.90
CA TYR A 115 6.34 3.39 -16.97
C TYR A 115 5.20 2.53 -16.44
N LEU A 116 4.02 2.74 -17.02
CA LEU A 116 2.85 1.89 -16.84
C LEU A 116 2.80 0.87 -17.98
N TYR A 117 2.65 -0.41 -17.65
CA TYR A 117 2.57 -1.50 -18.60
C TYR A 117 1.27 -2.28 -18.46
N ARG A 118 0.82 -2.85 -19.59
CA ARG A 118 -0.07 -4.01 -19.62
C ARG A 118 0.80 -5.26 -19.65
N LEU A 119 0.70 -6.06 -18.60
CA LEU A 119 1.40 -7.33 -18.43
C LEU A 119 0.42 -8.48 -18.71
N THR A 120 0.86 -9.51 -19.41
CA THR A 120 0.19 -10.80 -19.50
C THR A 120 1.07 -11.85 -18.80
N TRP A 121 0.62 -12.32 -17.64
CA TRP A 121 1.31 -13.31 -16.81
C TRP A 121 0.41 -14.52 -16.58
N ARG A 122 0.64 -15.58 -17.36
CA ARG A 122 -0.22 -16.77 -17.37
C ARG A 122 -0.13 -17.54 -16.06
N ASP A 123 -1.28 -17.95 -15.55
CA ASP A 123 -1.39 -18.66 -14.28
C ASP A 123 -0.86 -20.09 -14.33
N TYR A 124 -1.13 -20.81 -15.42
CA TYR A 124 -0.81 -22.23 -15.54
C TYR A 124 0.68 -22.47 -15.77
N GLU A 125 1.28 -21.72 -16.70
CA GLU A 125 2.69 -21.81 -17.04
C GLU A 125 3.59 -21.08 -16.05
N ASN A 126 3.02 -20.18 -15.22
CA ASN A 126 3.75 -19.19 -14.44
C ASN A 126 4.81 -18.50 -15.32
N GLU A 127 4.36 -17.80 -16.36
CA GLU A 127 5.24 -17.17 -17.35
C GLU A 127 4.69 -15.83 -17.81
N ILE A 128 5.56 -14.81 -17.89
CA ILE A 128 5.26 -13.55 -18.57
C ILE A 128 5.36 -13.78 -20.07
N VAL A 129 4.23 -13.62 -20.77
CA VAL A 129 4.14 -13.81 -22.23
C VAL A 129 3.85 -12.51 -22.98
N GLY A 130 3.67 -11.41 -22.26
CA GLY A 130 3.41 -10.11 -22.87
C GLY A 130 3.70 -8.97 -21.91
N LEU A 131 4.39 -7.94 -22.39
CA LEU A 131 4.64 -6.70 -21.67
C LEU A 131 4.56 -5.54 -22.67
N THR A 132 3.47 -4.78 -22.62
CA THR A 132 3.22 -3.65 -23.54
C THR A 132 3.20 -2.35 -22.75
N GLN A 133 4.05 -1.39 -23.13
CA GLN A 133 4.04 -0.06 -22.51
C GLN A 133 2.73 0.66 -22.83
N ILE A 134 2.07 1.18 -21.80
CA ILE A 134 0.87 1.99 -21.90
C ILE A 134 1.27 3.47 -21.92
N LYS A 135 2.03 3.92 -20.91
CA LYS A 135 2.36 5.34 -20.73
C LYS A 135 3.62 5.51 -19.90
N MET A 136 4.38 6.56 -20.20
CA MET A 136 5.45 7.09 -19.35
C MET A 136 4.95 8.37 -18.69
N VAL A 137 5.36 8.60 -17.44
CA VAL A 137 5.21 9.91 -16.75
C VAL A 137 6.59 10.51 -16.51
N ASP A 138 6.62 11.80 -16.13
CA ASP A 138 7.84 12.48 -15.70
C ASP A 138 9.01 12.33 -16.70
N GLU A 139 8.76 12.62 -17.98
CA GLU A 139 9.74 12.43 -19.07
C GLU A 139 11.10 13.08 -18.77
N GLU A 140 11.07 14.26 -18.13
CA GLU A 140 12.24 15.05 -17.74
C GLU A 140 12.88 14.62 -16.40
N LYS A 141 12.22 13.78 -15.58
CA LYS A 141 12.75 13.31 -14.29
C LYS A 141 13.17 11.86 -14.41
N HIS A 142 14.33 11.62 -15.01
CA HIS A 142 14.78 10.26 -15.34
C HIS A 142 15.00 9.34 -14.12
N LYS A 143 15.20 9.92 -12.93
CA LYS A 143 15.32 9.20 -11.64
C LYS A 143 13.97 8.91 -10.97
N ASN A 144 12.85 9.33 -11.57
CA ASN A 144 11.53 9.05 -11.01
C ASN A 144 11.15 7.58 -11.18
N GLN A 145 10.49 7.08 -10.15
CA GLN A 145 9.94 5.73 -10.08
C GLN A 145 8.51 5.83 -9.54
N PHE A 146 7.60 5.01 -10.06
CA PHE A 146 6.31 4.77 -9.43
C PHE A 146 6.51 4.07 -8.09
N ASN A 147 5.68 4.42 -7.11
CA ASN A 147 5.70 3.88 -5.76
C ASN A 147 4.35 3.19 -5.46
N ASP A 148 3.53 3.70 -4.54
CA ASP A 148 2.23 3.09 -4.24
C ASP A 148 1.14 3.54 -5.24
N GLY A 149 0.12 2.70 -5.39
CA GLY A 149 -1.00 2.93 -6.27
C GLY A 149 -2.20 2.04 -5.98
N LYS A 150 -3.39 2.55 -6.27
CA LYS A 150 -4.65 1.84 -6.06
C LYS A 150 -5.72 2.27 -7.05
N ALA A 151 -6.58 1.34 -7.42
CA ALA A 151 -7.77 1.66 -8.20
C ALA A 151 -8.89 2.20 -7.30
N ASP A 152 -9.56 3.26 -7.72
CA ASP A 152 -10.79 3.70 -7.07
C ASP A 152 -11.99 2.81 -7.43
N ALA A 153 -13.15 3.05 -6.82
CA ALA A 153 -14.37 2.26 -7.05
C ALA A 153 -14.90 2.33 -8.50
N LYS A 154 -14.45 3.30 -9.30
CA LYS A 154 -14.77 3.41 -10.74
C LYS A 154 -13.74 2.72 -11.63
N GLY A 155 -12.65 2.20 -11.05
CA GLY A 155 -11.58 1.53 -11.77
C GLY A 155 -10.52 2.48 -12.33
N ARG A 156 -10.50 3.76 -11.90
CA ARG A 156 -9.41 4.67 -12.26
C ARG A 156 -8.20 4.34 -11.39
N LEU A 157 -7.03 4.23 -12.01
CA LEU A 157 -5.80 3.98 -11.30
C LEU A 157 -5.23 5.30 -10.77
N TRP A 158 -5.02 5.37 -9.46
CA TRP A 158 -4.28 6.43 -8.79
C TRP A 158 -2.90 5.89 -8.42
N ILE A 159 -1.84 6.57 -8.80
CA ILE A 159 -0.49 6.07 -8.60
C ILE A 159 0.51 7.21 -8.39
N GLY A 160 1.33 7.04 -7.37
CA GLY A 160 2.33 7.99 -6.91
C GLY A 160 3.71 7.75 -7.50
N THR A 161 4.51 8.81 -7.61
CA THR A 161 5.95 8.71 -7.89
C THR A 161 6.80 9.22 -6.74
N LEU A 162 8.08 8.87 -6.77
CA LEU A 162 9.16 9.44 -5.98
C LEU A 162 10.40 9.63 -6.87
N THR A 163 11.35 10.48 -6.47
CA THR A 163 12.68 10.55 -7.10
C THR A 163 13.69 9.87 -6.19
N ARG A 164 14.35 8.81 -6.68
CA ARG A 164 15.43 8.12 -5.96
C ARG A 164 16.78 8.68 -6.39
N GLU A 165 17.53 9.24 -5.46
CA GLU A 165 18.89 9.71 -5.73
C GLU A 165 19.92 8.57 -5.69
N GLU A 166 21.14 8.85 -6.15
CA GLU A 166 22.23 7.86 -6.25
C GLU A 166 22.66 7.33 -4.87
N ASP A 167 22.54 8.15 -3.83
CA ASP A 167 22.79 7.77 -2.43
C ASP A 167 21.58 7.09 -1.77
N LEU A 168 20.56 6.72 -2.56
CA LEU A 168 19.29 6.13 -2.17
C LEU A 168 18.35 7.06 -1.39
N SER A 169 18.73 8.32 -1.16
CA SER A 169 17.83 9.32 -0.59
C SER A 169 16.66 9.64 -1.54
N VAL A 170 15.61 10.26 -1.01
CA VAL A 170 14.46 10.70 -1.80
C VAL A 170 14.43 12.22 -1.86
N SER A 171 14.14 12.78 -3.03
CA SER A 171 13.90 14.21 -3.18
C SER A 171 12.53 14.60 -2.61
N ASN A 172 12.51 15.57 -1.68
CA ASN A 172 11.29 16.01 -0.99
C ASN A 172 10.18 16.55 -1.90
N ASN A 173 10.50 17.01 -3.12
CA ASN A 173 9.53 17.52 -4.09
C ASN A 173 9.64 16.79 -5.44
N GLY A 174 10.21 15.59 -5.42
CA GLY A 174 10.54 14.82 -6.62
C GLY A 174 9.34 14.12 -7.24
N GLY A 175 8.38 13.72 -6.40
CA GLY A 175 7.21 12.93 -6.75
C GLY A 175 5.96 13.73 -7.11
N ALA A 176 4.97 12.99 -7.57
CA ALA A 176 3.62 13.46 -7.80
C ALA A 176 2.62 12.29 -7.74
N LEU A 177 1.35 12.60 -7.50
CA LEU A 177 0.24 11.66 -7.63
C LEU A 177 -0.44 11.84 -8.98
N TYR A 178 -0.64 10.75 -9.71
CA TYR A 178 -1.28 10.73 -11.03
C TYR A 178 -2.59 9.94 -11.01
N ARG A 179 -3.53 10.32 -11.90
CA ARG A 179 -4.76 9.56 -12.16
C ARG A 179 -4.81 9.10 -13.62
N PHE A 180 -5.06 7.82 -13.81
CA PHE A 180 -5.28 7.19 -15.10
C PHE A 180 -6.71 6.66 -15.21
N ASP A 181 -7.32 6.85 -16.38
CA ASP A 181 -8.64 6.32 -16.70
C ASP A 181 -8.60 5.64 -18.06
N GLY A 182 -9.04 4.38 -18.13
CA GLY A 182 -8.95 3.56 -19.34
C GLY A 182 -7.55 3.47 -19.95
N GLY A 183 -6.49 3.48 -19.11
CA GLY A 183 -5.09 3.47 -19.53
C GLY A 183 -4.56 4.81 -20.06
N LYS A 184 -5.36 5.87 -20.04
CA LYS A 184 -4.92 7.23 -20.41
C LYS A 184 -4.58 8.02 -19.17
N LEU A 185 -3.45 8.73 -19.20
CA LEU A 185 -3.13 9.72 -18.18
C LEU A 185 -4.16 10.85 -18.28
N VAL A 186 -4.94 11.05 -17.21
CA VAL A 186 -5.94 12.12 -17.15
C VAL A 186 -5.27 13.41 -16.70
N SER A 187 -4.59 13.37 -15.55
CA SER A 187 -3.85 14.50 -15.03
C SER A 187 -2.92 14.10 -13.88
N LYS A 188 -2.02 15.03 -13.55
CA LYS A 188 -1.35 15.09 -12.25
C LYS A 188 -2.32 15.70 -11.24
N GLN A 189 -2.54 15.00 -10.12
CA GLN A 189 -3.53 15.34 -9.09
C GLN A 189 -2.91 16.12 -7.94
N ILE A 190 -1.74 15.66 -7.47
CA ILE A 190 -0.96 16.32 -6.42
C ILE A 190 0.48 16.38 -6.94
N ASP A 191 1.12 17.54 -6.84
CA ASP A 191 2.51 17.75 -7.27
C ASP A 191 3.42 18.01 -6.06
N ASN A 192 4.73 17.97 -6.29
CA ASN A 192 5.76 18.24 -5.28
C ASN A 192 5.63 17.36 -4.04
N THR A 193 5.34 16.07 -4.22
CA THR A 193 5.37 15.10 -3.12
C THR A 193 6.79 14.58 -2.92
N SER A 194 7.08 14.04 -1.74
CA SER A 194 8.34 13.35 -1.47
C SER A 194 8.27 11.88 -1.91
N ILE A 195 7.53 11.06 -1.16
CA ILE A 195 7.27 9.65 -1.37
C ILE A 195 5.75 9.50 -1.40
N SER A 196 5.18 9.57 -2.60
CA SER A 196 3.74 9.38 -2.77
C SER A 196 3.37 7.94 -2.40
N ASN A 197 2.54 7.78 -1.38
CA ASN A 197 2.29 6.50 -0.71
C ASN A 197 0.78 6.36 -0.37
N GLY A 198 0.46 5.36 0.46
CA GLY A 198 -0.81 5.11 1.14
C GLY A 198 -2.05 5.81 0.57
N ILE A 199 -2.80 5.09 -0.26
CA ILE A 199 -4.01 5.60 -0.92
C ILE A 199 -5.27 4.86 -0.43
N ALA A 200 -6.32 5.59 -0.07
CA ALA A 200 -7.63 5.01 0.24
C ALA A 200 -8.80 5.95 -0.08
N TRP A 201 -10.01 5.38 -0.07
CA TRP A 201 -11.26 6.13 -0.17
C TRP A 201 -12.19 5.75 0.98
N SER A 202 -13.07 6.66 1.38
CA SER A 202 -14.18 6.32 2.26
C SER A 202 -15.15 5.36 1.57
N SER A 203 -15.87 4.54 2.34
CA SER A 203 -16.83 3.55 1.80
C SER A 203 -17.97 4.19 1.01
N ASP A 204 -18.34 5.42 1.34
CA ASP A 204 -19.35 6.23 0.63
C ASP A 204 -18.81 6.95 -0.61
N ASN A 205 -17.50 6.83 -0.89
CA ASN A 205 -16.78 7.47 -1.99
C ASN A 205 -16.91 9.01 -2.00
N THR A 206 -16.93 9.64 -0.83
CA THR A 206 -16.92 11.11 -0.68
C THR A 206 -15.59 11.68 -0.18
N ARG A 207 -14.68 10.81 0.28
CA ARG A 207 -13.36 11.17 0.78
C ARG A 207 -12.28 10.36 0.09
N PHE A 208 -11.16 11.02 -0.16
CA PHE A 208 -9.90 10.44 -0.61
C PHE A 208 -8.84 10.66 0.47
N TYR A 209 -8.08 9.63 0.80
CA TYR A 209 -7.01 9.67 1.78
C TYR A 209 -5.68 9.39 1.09
N PHE A 210 -4.68 10.19 1.41
CA PHE A 210 -3.37 10.14 0.82
C PHE A 210 -2.28 10.35 1.86
N VAL A 211 -1.15 9.68 1.69
CA VAL A 211 0.04 9.84 2.52
C VAL A 211 1.21 10.22 1.62
N ASP A 212 1.89 11.31 2.00
CA ASP A 212 3.23 11.60 1.52
C ASP A 212 4.20 11.32 2.67
N THR A 213 5.07 10.32 2.55
CA THR A 213 5.76 9.73 3.72
C THR A 213 6.54 10.75 4.55
N GLU A 214 7.26 11.69 3.91
CA GLU A 214 8.10 12.66 4.65
C GLU A 214 7.28 13.73 5.38
N THR A 215 6.00 13.96 5.01
CA THR A 215 5.15 14.92 5.72
C THR A 215 4.72 14.39 7.08
N ARG A 216 4.65 13.06 7.24
CA ARG A 216 4.09 12.41 8.43
C ARG A 216 2.67 12.89 8.74
N ASP A 217 1.90 13.11 7.68
CA ASP A 217 0.49 13.43 7.76
C ASP A 217 -0.31 12.41 6.93
N VAL A 218 -1.50 12.07 7.42
CA VAL A 218 -2.58 11.57 6.57
C VAL A 218 -3.37 12.76 6.07
N ILE A 219 -3.52 12.89 4.76
CA ILE A 219 -4.26 13.98 4.13
C ILE A 219 -5.59 13.45 3.64
N GLU A 220 -6.69 14.03 4.08
CA GLU A 220 -8.04 13.79 3.58
C GLU A 220 -8.42 14.88 2.59
N TYR A 221 -8.96 14.49 1.45
CA TYR A 221 -9.55 15.37 0.47
C TYR A 221 -11.05 15.08 0.35
N GLU A 222 -11.85 16.12 0.14
CA GLU A 222 -13.17 15.95 -0.49
C GLU A 222 -12.97 15.27 -1.85
N TYR A 223 -13.82 14.30 -2.19
CA TYR A 223 -13.69 13.53 -3.42
C TYR A 223 -15.04 13.37 -4.11
N ASP A 224 -15.10 13.75 -5.38
CA ASP A 224 -16.25 13.47 -6.24
C ASP A 224 -16.03 12.15 -6.98
N SER A 225 -16.74 11.11 -6.60
CA SER A 225 -16.63 9.79 -7.24
C SER A 225 -17.01 9.76 -8.72
N GLN A 226 -17.85 10.67 -9.21
CA GLN A 226 -18.26 10.70 -10.62
C GLN A 226 -17.15 11.27 -11.49
N SER A 227 -16.65 12.46 -11.15
CA SER A 227 -15.59 13.12 -11.91
C SER A 227 -14.17 12.63 -11.55
N GLY A 228 -13.99 12.19 -10.31
CA GLY A 228 -12.71 11.80 -9.72
C GLY A 228 -11.93 12.97 -9.13
N GLU A 229 -12.50 14.17 -9.12
CA GLU A 229 -11.82 15.39 -8.70
C GLU A 229 -11.65 15.46 -7.18
N LEU A 230 -10.52 16.05 -6.78
CA LEU A 230 -10.20 16.34 -5.38
C LEU A 230 -10.61 17.77 -5.05
N GLY A 231 -11.26 17.94 -3.89
CA GLY A 231 -11.65 19.23 -3.33
C GLY A 231 -10.73 19.66 -2.18
N LYS A 232 -11.34 20.22 -1.13
CA LYS A 232 -10.57 20.75 0.01
C LYS A 232 -9.83 19.66 0.77
N ALA A 233 -8.62 19.99 1.21
CA ALA A 233 -7.77 19.12 2.00
C ALA A 233 -7.87 19.40 3.51
N LYS A 234 -7.72 18.35 4.31
CA LYS A 234 -7.56 18.38 5.77
C LYS A 234 -6.42 17.45 6.17
N PHE A 235 -5.56 17.92 7.08
CA PHE A 235 -4.33 17.23 7.48
C PHE A 235 -4.49 16.63 8.88
N TYR A 236 -3.96 15.42 9.05
CA TYR A 236 -3.93 14.70 10.31
C TYR A 236 -2.50 14.23 10.58
N SER A 237 -1.80 14.90 11.49
CA SER A 237 -0.42 14.56 11.84
C SER A 237 -0.33 13.30 12.71
N ILE A 238 0.68 12.48 12.43
CA ILE A 238 1.00 11.22 13.12
C ILE A 238 2.33 11.27 13.85
#